data_AF-A0A2I0AYE0-F1
#
_entry.id   AF-A0A2I0AYE0-F1
#
_cell.length_a   1.000
_cell.length_b   1.000
_cell.length_c   1.000
_cell.angle_alpha   90.00
_cell.angle_beta   90.00
_cell.angle_gamma   90.00
#
_symmetry.space_group_name_H-M   'P 1'
#
loop_
_entity.id
_entity.type
_entity.pdbx_description
1 polymer ?
#
loop_
_entity_poly.entity_id
_entity_poly.type
_entity_poly.pdbx_seq_one_letter_code
_entity_poly.pdbx_strand_id
1 'polypeptide(L)'
;MDQFFDWQPMSELNRVRFAKMKLVGHAKTYWVNLERQGYRNGQPTVSSWEEMKEFLKAKYLPYSFQDRLMDKLAHLRQGSLSVTNYMSQFDDLLV
;
A
#
# COMPACT_ATOMS: atom_id res chain seq x y z
N MET A 1 4.40 5.07 -5.71
CA MET A 1 4.49 6.50 -5.34
C MET A 1 5.87 6.82 -4.83
N ASP A 2 6.52 5.92 -4.10
CA ASP A 2 7.87 6.10 -3.57
C ASP A 2 8.87 6.51 -4.66
N GLN A 3 8.93 5.78 -5.78
CA GLN A 3 9.78 6.15 -6.95
C GLN A 3 9.56 7.60 -7.46
N PHE A 4 8.32 8.10 -7.44
CA PHE A 4 8.02 9.47 -7.86
C PHE A 4 8.53 10.49 -6.83
N PHE A 5 8.43 10.17 -5.55
CA PHE A 5 8.93 11.02 -4.46
C PHE A 5 10.45 10.97 -4.28
N ASP A 6 11.10 9.91 -4.78
CA ASP A 6 12.55 9.81 -4.89
C ASP A 6 13.05 10.65 -6.07
N TRP A 7 12.36 10.61 -7.21
CA TRP A 7 12.69 11.43 -8.37
C TRP A 7 12.40 12.93 -8.13
N GLN A 8 11.30 13.25 -7.45
CA GLN A 8 10.90 14.63 -7.13
C GLN A 8 10.91 14.86 -5.62
N PRO A 9 11.98 15.47 -5.07
CA PRO A 9 12.07 15.80 -3.66
C PRO A 9 10.93 16.73 -3.24
N MET A 10 10.19 16.31 -2.22
CA MET A 10 9.09 17.06 -1.62
C MET A 10 9.13 16.87 -0.12
N SER A 11 8.66 17.87 0.63
CA SER A 11 8.44 17.69 2.06
C SER A 11 7.41 16.59 2.31
N GLU A 12 7.53 15.90 3.43
CA GLU A 12 6.61 14.83 3.84
C GLU A 12 5.14 15.25 3.77
N LEU A 13 4.82 16.45 4.25
CA LEU A 13 3.47 17.01 4.17
C LEU A 13 2.98 17.18 2.72
N ASN A 14 3.86 17.60 1.80
CA ASN A 14 3.50 17.72 0.39
C ASN A 14 3.34 16.36 -0.28
N ARG A 15 4.12 15.35 0.12
CA ARG A 15 3.94 13.95 -0.32
C ARG A 15 2.56 13.43 0.09
N VAL A 16 2.16 13.64 1.34
CA VAL A 16 0.82 13.28 1.85
C VAL A 16 -0.29 14.00 1.05
N ARG A 17 -0.18 15.32 0.88
CA ARG A 17 -1.15 16.11 0.10
C ARG A 17 -1.28 15.62 -1.33
N PHE A 18 -0.16 15.33 -1.99
CA PHE A 18 -0.13 14.82 -3.35
C PHE A 18 -0.75 13.42 -3.44
N ALA A 19 -0.37 12.51 -2.54
CA ALA A 19 -0.93 11.16 -2.49
C ALA A 19 -2.43 11.16 -2.25
N LYS A 20 -2.91 11.97 -1.29
CA LYS A 20 -4.33 12.20 -1.04
C LYS A 20 -5.08 12.64 -2.29
N MET A 21 -4.52 13.57 -3.06
CA MET A 21 -5.13 14.05 -4.30
C MET A 21 -5.24 12.95 -5.37
N LYS A 22 -4.32 11.99 -5.37
CA LYS A 22 -4.30 10.85 -6.31
C LYS A 22 -5.23 9.70 -5.91
N LEU A 23 -5.77 9.68 -4.69
CA LEU A 23 -6.74 8.66 -4.29
C LEU A 23 -8.05 8.81 -5.07
N VAL A 24 -8.61 7.67 -5.47
CA VAL A 24 -9.88 7.58 -6.22
C VAL A 24 -10.85 6.59 -5.56
N GLY A 25 -12.13 6.69 -5.91
CA GLY A 25 -13.17 5.77 -5.46
C GLY A 25 -13.23 5.58 -3.92
N HIS A 26 -13.23 4.31 -3.49
CA HIS A 26 -13.32 3.94 -2.08
C HIS A 26 -12.12 4.42 -1.26
N ALA A 27 -10.91 4.48 -1.84
CA ALA A 27 -9.72 4.95 -1.14
C ALA A 27 -9.82 6.44 -0.79
N LYS A 28 -10.32 7.25 -1.72
CA LYS A 28 -10.59 8.68 -1.45
C LYS A 28 -11.62 8.86 -0.34
N THR A 29 -12.70 8.08 -0.38
CA THR A 29 -13.78 8.14 0.62
C THR A 29 -13.28 7.74 1.99
N TYR A 30 -12.52 6.65 2.08
CA TYR A 30 -11.88 6.20 3.31
C TYR A 30 -10.98 7.28 3.92
N TRP A 31 -10.10 7.88 3.11
CA TRP A 31 -9.17 8.91 3.59
C TRP A 31 -9.88 10.15 4.15
N VAL A 32 -10.91 10.64 3.46
CA VAL A 32 -11.73 11.77 3.94
C VAL A 32 -12.41 11.45 5.27
N ASN A 33 -12.89 10.22 5.44
CA ASN A 33 -13.51 9.79 6.70
C ASN A 33 -12.49 9.67 7.83
N LEU A 34 -11.29 9.16 7.54
CA LEU A 34 -10.20 9.05 8.50
C LEU A 34 -9.80 10.43 9.05
N GLU A 35 -9.57 11.42 8.18
CA GLU A 35 -9.23 12.79 8.61
C GLU A 35 -10.36 13.43 9.43
N ARG A 36 -11.62 13.23 9.03
CA ARG A 36 -12.78 13.75 9.77
C ARG A 36 -12.88 13.14 11.17
N GLN A 37 -12.62 11.84 11.31
CA GLN A 37 -12.62 11.16 12.61
C GLN A 37 -11.44 11.63 13.47
N GLY A 38 -10.24 11.73 12.89
CA GLY A 38 -9.06 12.24 13.59
C GLY A 38 -9.28 13.66 14.13
N TYR A 39 -9.84 14.56 13.30
CA TYR A 39 -10.18 15.92 13.73
C TYR A 39 -11.18 15.95 14.89
N ARG A 40 -12.23 15.11 14.85
CA ARG A 40 -13.21 15.00 15.95
C ARG A 40 -12.60 14.46 17.24
N ASN A 41 -11.62 13.59 17.12
CA ASN A 41 -10.95 12.95 18.25
C ASN A 41 -9.73 13.75 18.75
N GLY A 42 -9.46 14.94 18.17
CA GLY A 42 -8.28 15.74 18.50
C GLY A 42 -6.95 15.07 18.14
N GLN A 43 -6.96 14.08 17.24
CA GLN A 43 -5.76 13.38 16.79
C GLN A 43 -4.96 14.27 15.82
N PRO A 44 -3.62 14.19 15.84
CA PRO A 44 -2.79 14.89 14.89
C PRO A 44 -3.10 14.45 13.45
N THR A 45 -2.95 15.38 12.51
CA THR A 45 -3.09 15.08 11.09
C THR A 45 -1.94 14.21 10.63
N VAL A 46 -2.22 13.23 9.76
CA VAL A 46 -1.19 12.44 9.09
C VAL A 46 -0.21 13.37 8.38
N SER A 47 1.05 13.29 8.78
CA SER A 47 2.07 14.29 8.43
C SER A 47 3.24 13.72 7.64
N SER A 48 3.35 12.39 7.58
CA SER A 48 4.36 11.67 6.83
C SER A 48 3.75 10.72 5.80
N TRP A 49 4.48 10.52 4.72
CA TRP A 49 4.11 9.55 3.69
C TRP A 49 4.12 8.12 4.24
N GLU A 50 5.03 7.80 5.16
CA GLU A 50 5.07 6.48 5.80
C GLU A 50 3.82 6.20 6.62
N GLU A 51 3.39 7.16 7.45
CA GLU A 51 2.15 7.03 8.22
C GLU A 51 0.92 6.86 7.32
N MET A 52 0.87 7.59 6.20
CA MET A 52 -0.18 7.40 5.20
C MET A 52 -0.18 5.99 4.59
N LYS A 53 1.00 5.42 4.31
CA LYS A 53 1.11 4.03 3.84
C LYS A 53 0.56 3.06 4.88
N GLU A 54 0.89 3.22 6.15
CA GLU A 54 0.39 2.34 7.22
C GLU A 54 -1.14 2.37 7.34
N PHE A 55 -1.76 3.55 7.29
CA PHE A 55 -3.23 3.65 7.31
C PHE A 55 -3.90 3.00 6.10
N LEU A 56 -3.26 3.05 4.93
CA LEU A 56 -3.76 2.42 3.71
C LEU A 56 -3.56 0.90 3.77
N LYS A 57 -2.38 0.43 4.21
CA LYS A 57 -2.10 -1.00 4.44
C LYS A 57 -3.11 -1.59 5.43
N ALA A 58 -3.31 -0.97 6.59
CA ALA A 58 -4.26 -1.44 7.59
C ALA A 58 -5.71 -1.53 7.06
N LYS A 59 -6.08 -0.68 6.10
CA LYS A 59 -7.43 -0.70 5.51
C LYS A 59 -7.61 -1.76 4.42
N TYR A 60 -6.59 -1.96 3.59
CA TYR A 60 -6.71 -2.72 2.34
C TYR A 60 -5.97 -4.06 2.36
N LEU A 61 -5.01 -4.25 3.25
CA LEU A 61 -4.33 -5.51 3.45
C LEU A 61 -4.94 -6.22 4.66
N PRO A 62 -5.50 -7.43 4.47
CA PRO A 62 -5.86 -8.29 5.60
C PRO A 62 -4.63 -8.59 6.46
N TYR A 63 -4.81 -8.82 7.76
CA TYR A 63 -3.73 -9.26 8.64
C TYR A 63 -3.04 -10.53 8.13
N SER A 64 -3.80 -11.44 7.53
CA SER A 64 -3.29 -12.68 6.94
C SER A 64 -2.68 -12.50 5.53
N PHE A 65 -2.43 -11.27 5.07
CA PHE A 65 -1.93 -11.04 3.72
C PHE A 65 -0.55 -11.68 3.52
N GLN A 66 0.36 -11.47 4.48
CA GLN A 66 1.69 -12.07 4.45
C GLN A 66 1.64 -13.60 4.55
N ASP A 67 0.84 -14.15 5.46
CA ASP A 67 0.67 -15.60 5.58
C ASP A 67 0.19 -16.22 4.26
N ARG A 68 -0.79 -15.59 3.60
CA ARG A 68 -1.30 -16.05 2.29
C ARG A 68 -0.25 -15.97 1.18
N LEU A 69 0.64 -14.99 1.22
CA LEU A 69 1.75 -14.90 0.26
C LEU A 69 2.74 -16.04 0.49
N MET A 70 3.12 -16.28 1.75
CA MET A 70 4.03 -17.35 2.13
C MET A 70 3.45 -18.73 1.80
N ASP A 71 2.16 -18.94 2.05
CA ASP A 71 1.46 -20.17 1.67
C ASP A 71 1.49 -20.36 0.15
N LYS A 72 1.19 -19.32 -0.63
CA LYS A 72 1.26 -19.41 -2.10
C LYS A 72 2.67 -19.72 -2.58
N LEU A 73 3.68 -19.10 -1.98
CA LEU A 73 5.08 -19.33 -2.33
C LEU A 73 5.51 -20.77 -2.01
N ALA A 74 5.15 -21.26 -0.82
CA ALA A 74 5.46 -22.64 -0.39
C ALA A 74 4.81 -23.70 -1.28
N HIS A 75 3.66 -23.39 -1.87
CA HIS A 75 2.94 -24.28 -2.78
C HIS A 75 3.22 -24.01 -4.25
N LEU A 76 4.06 -23.01 -4.59
CA LEU A 76 4.40 -22.70 -5.97
C LEU A 76 5.25 -23.83 -6.56
N ARG A 77 4.77 -24.41 -7.65
CA ARG A 77 5.47 -25.45 -8.41
C ARG A 77 5.41 -25.12 -9.89
N GLN A 78 6.50 -25.36 -10.61
CA GLN A 78 6.52 -25.15 -12.05
C GLN A 78 5.46 -26.01 -12.76
N GLY A 79 5.39 -27.31 -12.44
CA GLY A 79 4.38 -28.20 -13.03
C GLY A 79 4.38 -28.16 -14.56
N SER A 80 3.25 -27.80 -15.15
CA SER A 80 3.08 -27.60 -16.60
C SER A 80 3.34 -26.17 -17.09
N LEU A 81 3.69 -25.24 -16.20
CA LEU A 81 4.03 -23.86 -16.57
C LEU A 81 5.35 -23.83 -17.33
N SER A 82 5.45 -22.91 -18.30
CA SER A 82 6.75 -22.53 -18.84
C SER A 82 7.62 -21.94 -17.73
N VAL A 83 8.94 -22.10 -17.86
CA VAL A 83 9.91 -21.54 -16.92
C VAL A 83 9.67 -20.04 -16.72
N THR A 84 9.43 -19.31 -17.81
CA THR A 84 9.18 -17.86 -17.77
C THR A 84 7.94 -17.50 -16.93
N ASN A 85 6.85 -18.24 -17.08
CA ASN A 85 5.62 -17.99 -16.32
C ASN A 85 5.76 -18.36 -14.84
N TYR A 86 6.49 -19.45 -14.54
CA TYR A 86 6.81 -19.81 -13.17
C TYR A 86 7.67 -18.74 -12.50
N MET A 87 8.72 -18.26 -13.16
CA MET A 87 9.60 -17.21 -12.61
C MET A 87 8.82 -15.90 -12.37
N SER A 88 7.95 -15.51 -13.30
CA SER A 88 7.10 -14.33 -13.09
C SER A 88 6.20 -14.47 -11.86
N GLN A 89 5.57 -15.63 -11.63
CA GLN A 89 4.73 -15.85 -10.44
C GLN A 89 5.55 -15.89 -9.16
N PHE A 90 6.78 -16.42 -9.21
CA PHE A 90 7.70 -16.42 -8.09
C PHE A 90 8.09 -14.99 -7.70
N ASP A 91 8.47 -14.16 -8.67
CA ASP A 91 8.84 -12.77 -8.46
C ASP A 91 7.66 -11.95 -7.90
N ASP A 92 6.44 -12.17 -8.38
CA ASP A 92 5.22 -11.51 -7.88
C ASP A 92 4.90 -11.88 -6.41
N LEU A 93 5.36 -13.04 -5.91
CA LEU A 93 5.13 -13.49 -4.54
C LEU A 93 6.24 -13.07 -3.55
N LEU A 94 7.38 -12.58 -4.05
CA LEU A 94 8.51 -12.11 -3.24
C LEU A 94 8.46 -10.61 -2.88
N VAL A 95 7.34 -9.93 -3.16
CA VAL A 95 7.12 -8.49 -2.94
C VAL A 95 7.20 -8.07 -1.47
#